data_AF-A0A1Y3N713-F1
#
_entry.id   AF-A0A1Y3N713-F1
#
_cell.length_a   1.000
_cell.length_b   1.000
_cell.length_c   1.000
_cell.angle_alpha   90.00
_cell.angle_beta   90.00
_cell.angle_gamma   90.00
#
_symmetry.space_group_name_H-M   'P 1'
#
loop_
_entity.id
_entity.type
_entity.pdbx_description
1 polymer ?
#
loop_
_entity_poly.entity_id
_entity_poly.type
_entity_poly.pdbx_seq_one_letter_code
_entity_poly.pdbx_strand_id
1 'polypeptide(L)'
;MYARSKDKVGFNIKLNKKFLGRKVLRLRPDASDKGHLRSKLSCDIANRIGLPSIQASYARLYMNGEFWGLYTLMDAIKSSFIKQNFNPSAKEITNLFQCKSNGFDFRPNSASVCVNANDDYPDMTEFEKLVEEINACETIEEVEKLMDVDVLLKYYTMEWLIGSFDHFLYNGHNLMFYKREGDGKWVMMEYDYDNTFGGGLSASYWDNKGPNQDGTGADRGEDPIKYTFADWEMNLPLVNILVHQHTDRFKEIVHQVLVSAYNPYILIPHIDEIKQFLIPYVEEDSTYLSDDSLPGRINQLGKKQSYSPLPEFEDKIENGLKVWINSKFDFVCETYGFDKEEIKREALNYVPKGYDYSSGKKNQQITTSTINEDTTVTTIITTSTVAISQTITSTITDNIVDSIPTSLSSCSSITKAYQPCGGLSFPDASPCCEEGFKCEFYSEYFAMCIPAN
;
A
#
# COMPACT_ATOMS: atom_id res chain seq x y z
N MET A 1 2.20 -1.93 24.79
CA MET A 1 2.42 -1.56 23.37
C MET A 1 3.71 -2.21 22.89
N TYR A 2 3.62 -3.22 22.02
CA TYR A 2 4.75 -4.08 21.61
C TYR A 2 5.92 -3.31 20.99
N ALA A 3 5.67 -2.38 20.05
CA ALA A 3 6.72 -1.60 19.39
C ALA A 3 7.57 -0.76 20.35
N ARG A 4 6.99 -0.27 21.46
CA ARG A 4 7.72 0.47 22.51
C ARG A 4 8.50 -0.43 23.47
N SER A 5 8.35 -1.75 23.37
CA SER A 5 9.14 -2.72 24.15
C SER A 5 10.48 -3.06 23.50
N LYS A 6 10.81 -2.45 22.36
CA LYS A 6 12.05 -2.67 21.60
C LYS A 6 13.07 -1.58 21.91
N ASP A 7 14.34 -1.90 21.69
CA ASP A 7 15.49 -1.01 21.86
C ASP A 7 15.42 0.24 20.96
N LYS A 8 15.00 0.08 19.71
CA LYS A 8 14.74 1.17 18.77
C LYS A 8 13.24 1.48 18.72
N VAL A 9 12.88 2.74 18.92
CA VAL A 9 11.47 3.18 19.02
C VAL A 9 10.99 3.85 17.75
N GLY A 10 9.69 3.71 17.44
CA GLY A 10 9.03 4.40 16.33
C GLY A 10 8.35 5.71 16.74
N PHE A 11 8.09 6.56 15.73
CA PHE A 11 7.51 7.88 15.91
C PHE A 11 6.24 8.05 15.09
N ASN A 12 5.19 8.57 15.72
CA ASN A 12 4.01 9.08 15.03
C ASN A 12 4.14 10.61 14.95
N ILE A 13 4.36 11.13 13.75
CA ILE A 13 4.68 12.53 13.52
C ILE A 13 3.43 13.24 13.00
N LYS A 14 2.99 14.28 13.70
CA LYS A 14 1.96 15.21 13.24
C LYS A 14 2.64 16.50 12.79
N LEU A 15 2.48 16.85 11.52
CA LEU A 15 3.09 18.02 10.91
C LEU A 15 2.15 19.24 10.97
N ASN A 16 2.73 20.41 11.20
CA ASN A 16 2.00 21.69 11.17
C ASN A 16 1.56 22.03 9.74
N LYS A 17 2.43 21.79 8.75
CA LYS A 17 2.18 21.94 7.31
C LYS A 17 2.20 20.56 6.64
N LYS A 18 1.49 20.43 5.53
CA LYS A 18 1.51 19.18 4.75
C LYS A 18 2.90 18.96 4.16
N PHE A 19 3.38 17.72 4.18
CA PHE A 19 4.55 17.24 3.44
C PHE A 19 4.06 16.18 2.46
N LEU A 20 4.30 16.38 1.16
CA LEU A 20 3.77 15.50 0.08
C LEU A 20 2.25 15.23 0.23
N GLY A 21 1.51 16.27 0.64
CA GLY A 21 0.07 16.20 0.91
C GLY A 21 -0.33 15.62 2.26
N ARG A 22 0.58 14.98 3.00
CA ARG A 22 0.33 14.31 4.28
C ARG A 22 0.52 15.23 5.48
N LYS A 23 -0.36 15.12 6.47
CA LYS A 23 -0.21 15.77 7.80
C LYS A 23 0.30 14.83 8.88
N VAL A 24 0.15 13.53 8.69
CA VAL A 24 0.54 12.51 9.66
C VAL A 24 1.42 11.51 8.94
N LEU A 25 2.60 11.26 9.49
CA LEU A 25 3.58 10.29 9.01
C LEU A 25 3.97 9.38 10.16
N ARG A 26 4.40 8.16 9.83
CA ARG A 26 4.98 7.22 10.79
C ARG A 26 6.41 6.94 10.40
N LEU A 27 7.32 6.98 11.37
CA LEU A 27 8.65 6.41 11.25
C LEU A 27 8.66 5.13 12.07
N ARG A 28 8.81 4.00 11.40
CA ARG A 28 8.81 2.69 12.03
C ARG A 28 10.20 2.06 11.94
N PRO A 29 10.73 1.56 13.07
CA PRO A 29 12.00 0.82 13.05
C PRO A 29 11.82 -0.61 12.54
N ASP A 30 10.58 -1.11 12.50
CA ASP A 30 10.21 -2.50 12.17
C ASP A 30 11.19 -3.51 12.77
N ALA A 31 11.36 -3.44 14.09
CA ALA A 31 12.46 -4.08 14.82
C ALA A 31 12.57 -5.61 14.62
N SER A 32 11.49 -6.29 14.28
CA SER A 32 11.49 -7.73 13.95
C SER A 32 11.87 -8.03 12.51
N ASP A 33 11.80 -7.03 11.61
CA ASP A 33 12.16 -7.18 10.22
C ASP A 33 13.62 -6.85 9.95
N LYS A 34 14.45 -7.89 10.08
CA LYS A 34 15.88 -7.86 9.78
C LYS A 34 16.19 -7.58 8.31
N GLY A 35 15.27 -7.90 7.41
CA GLY A 35 15.40 -7.59 6.00
C GLY A 35 14.99 -6.16 5.66
N HIS A 36 14.34 -5.42 6.56
CA HIS A 36 13.82 -4.06 6.33
C HIS A 36 12.91 -3.88 5.11
N LEU A 37 12.40 -4.96 4.50
CA LEU A 37 11.66 -4.91 3.23
C LEU A 37 10.16 -5.25 3.37
N ARG A 38 9.73 -5.92 4.44
CA ARG A 38 8.36 -6.48 4.53
C ARG A 38 7.28 -5.42 4.40
N SER A 39 7.34 -4.40 5.25
CA SER A 39 6.38 -3.29 5.22
C SER A 39 6.34 -2.59 3.87
N LYS A 40 7.51 -2.34 3.26
CA LYS A 40 7.61 -1.68 1.94
C LYS A 40 7.00 -2.55 0.86
N LEU A 41 7.38 -3.81 0.80
CA LEU A 41 6.96 -4.73 -0.25
C LEU A 41 5.46 -5.02 -0.18
N SER A 42 4.90 -5.23 1.02
CA SER A 42 3.47 -5.41 1.21
C SER A 42 2.67 -4.17 0.80
N CYS A 43 3.14 -2.96 1.15
CA CYS A 43 2.51 -1.74 0.68
C CYS A 43 2.58 -1.63 -0.86
N ASP A 44 3.72 -1.95 -1.47
CA ASP A 44 3.88 -1.92 -2.92
C ASP A 44 2.92 -2.89 -3.61
N ILE A 45 2.80 -4.11 -3.10
CA ILE A 45 1.87 -5.12 -3.61
C ILE A 45 0.44 -4.61 -3.53
N ALA A 46 -0.01 -4.11 -2.36
CA ALA A 46 -1.36 -3.58 -2.18
C ALA A 46 -1.66 -2.44 -3.16
N ASN A 47 -0.75 -1.46 -3.27
CA ASN A 47 -0.94 -0.32 -4.18
C ASN A 47 -0.92 -0.79 -5.66
N ARG A 48 -0.10 -1.78 -6.01
CA ARG A 48 0.05 -2.29 -7.38
C ARG A 48 -1.16 -3.10 -7.87
N ILE A 49 -1.82 -3.86 -6.98
CA ILE A 49 -3.08 -4.58 -7.30
C ILE A 49 -4.33 -3.68 -7.24
N GLY A 50 -4.11 -2.39 -6.99
CA GLY A 50 -5.16 -1.38 -6.97
C GLY A 50 -6.02 -1.44 -5.72
N LEU A 51 -5.43 -1.69 -4.54
CA LEU A 51 -6.12 -1.58 -3.26
C LEU A 51 -5.95 -0.19 -2.65
N PRO A 52 -6.95 0.32 -1.91
CA PRO A 52 -6.80 1.52 -1.12
C PRO A 52 -5.85 1.20 0.04
N SER A 53 -4.63 1.71 0.00
CA SER A 53 -3.58 1.33 0.95
C SER A 53 -2.68 2.52 1.29
N ILE A 54 -1.93 2.36 2.37
CA ILE A 54 -0.84 3.26 2.74
C ILE A 54 0.35 3.05 1.82
N GLN A 55 1.20 4.08 1.72
CA GLN A 55 2.49 3.98 1.04
C GLN A 55 3.61 3.91 2.08
N ALA A 56 4.72 3.28 1.66
CA ALA A 56 5.94 3.15 2.45
C ALA A 56 7.15 3.57 1.62
N SER A 57 8.14 4.13 2.31
CA SER A 57 9.47 4.48 1.82
C SER A 57 10.46 4.38 2.97
N TYR A 58 11.67 4.89 2.82
CA TYR A 58 12.71 4.88 3.85
C TYR A 58 13.12 6.30 4.24
N ALA A 59 13.61 6.45 5.47
CA ALA A 59 14.14 7.68 5.98
C ALA A 59 15.39 7.43 6.80
N ARG A 60 16.41 8.28 6.58
CA ARG A 60 17.49 8.49 7.54
C ARG A 60 17.02 9.52 8.55
N LEU A 61 16.86 9.13 9.80
CA LEU A 61 16.40 10.04 10.84
C LEU A 61 17.59 10.73 11.50
N TYR A 62 17.51 12.06 11.59
CA TYR A 62 18.42 12.86 12.41
C TYR A 62 17.62 13.61 13.47
N MET A 63 18.08 13.58 14.71
CA MET A 63 17.52 14.38 15.80
C MET A 63 18.62 15.20 16.44
N ASN A 64 18.45 16.53 16.49
CA ASN A 64 19.45 17.47 17.02
C ASN A 64 20.84 17.32 16.38
N GLY A 65 20.90 16.98 15.08
CA GLY A 65 22.14 16.79 14.33
C GLY A 65 22.79 15.41 14.49
N GLU A 66 22.25 14.55 15.35
CA GLU A 66 22.71 13.18 15.56
C GLU A 66 21.95 12.21 14.66
N PHE A 67 22.64 11.21 14.10
CA PHE A 67 22.00 10.15 13.33
C PHE A 67 21.31 9.14 14.24
N TRP A 68 20.01 8.96 14.03
CA TRP A 68 19.14 8.07 14.82
C TRP A 68 18.82 6.77 14.09
N GLY A 69 19.32 6.60 12.86
CA GLY A 69 19.21 5.35 12.14
C GLY A 69 18.29 5.38 10.93
N LEU A 70 18.24 4.22 10.28
CA LEU A 70 17.31 3.90 9.19
C LEU A 70 15.91 3.58 9.73
N TYR A 71 14.88 4.13 9.10
CA TYR A 71 13.48 3.92 9.43
C TYR A 71 12.64 3.68 8.17
N THR A 72 11.58 2.88 8.29
CA THR A 72 10.49 2.84 7.32
C THR A 72 9.61 4.07 7.51
N LEU A 73 9.52 4.93 6.50
CA LEU A 73 8.61 6.08 6.46
C LEU A 73 7.28 5.63 5.86
N MET A 74 6.18 5.80 6.58
CA MET A 74 4.87 5.35 6.14
C MET A 74 3.79 6.42 6.29
N ASP A 75 2.78 6.32 5.43
CA ASP A 75 1.50 6.99 5.61
C ASP A 75 0.77 6.46 6.86
N ALA A 76 -0.22 7.23 7.32
CA ALA A 76 -1.17 6.81 8.33
C ALA A 76 -2.61 7.03 7.86
N ILE A 77 -3.43 5.99 7.93
CA ILE A 77 -4.86 6.10 7.65
C ILE A 77 -5.52 6.85 8.81
N LYS A 78 -5.81 8.13 8.56
CA LYS A 78 -6.49 9.07 9.46
C LYS A 78 -7.44 9.94 8.66
N SER A 79 -8.23 10.78 9.32
CA SER A 79 -9.16 11.71 8.64
C SER A 79 -8.48 12.54 7.55
N SER A 80 -7.19 12.90 7.71
CA SER A 80 -6.43 13.60 6.66
C SER A 80 -6.17 12.75 5.40
N PHE A 81 -5.93 11.45 5.56
CA PHE A 81 -5.77 10.51 4.45
C PHE A 81 -7.09 10.39 3.67
N ILE A 82 -8.20 10.23 4.39
CA ILE A 82 -9.54 10.15 3.79
C ILE A 82 -9.87 11.44 3.02
N LYS A 83 -9.69 12.61 3.65
CA LYS A 83 -9.92 13.91 3.02
C LYS A 83 -9.09 14.10 1.75
N GLN A 84 -7.86 13.58 1.73
CA GLN A 84 -6.97 13.74 0.58
C GLN A 84 -7.30 12.78 -0.57
N ASN A 85 -7.52 11.50 -0.27
CA ASN A 85 -7.63 10.48 -1.31
C ASN A 85 -9.07 10.33 -1.80
N PHE A 86 -10.04 10.21 -0.89
CA PHE A 86 -11.46 10.03 -1.25
C PHE A 86 -12.19 11.34 -1.55
N ASN A 87 -11.63 12.48 -1.14
CA ASN A 87 -12.22 13.81 -1.31
C ASN A 87 -13.74 13.85 -0.98
N PRO A 88 -14.15 13.41 0.23
CA PRO A 88 -15.54 13.50 0.67
C PRO A 88 -15.98 14.96 0.78
N SER A 89 -17.29 15.17 0.68
CA SER A 89 -17.94 16.46 0.90
C SER A 89 -17.98 16.85 2.39
N ALA A 90 -17.99 15.87 3.30
CA ALA A 90 -17.98 16.12 4.73
C ALA A 90 -16.72 16.86 5.18
N LYS A 91 -16.93 17.94 5.96
CA LYS A 91 -15.83 18.70 6.56
C LYS A 91 -15.10 17.90 7.63
N GLU A 92 -15.82 17.09 8.41
CA GLU A 92 -15.26 16.17 9.39
C GLU A 92 -15.54 14.73 9.01
N ILE A 93 -14.57 13.85 9.28
CA ILE A 93 -14.68 12.42 8.97
C ILE A 93 -15.15 11.73 10.25
N THR A 94 -16.34 11.16 10.21
CA THR A 94 -16.98 10.45 11.34
C THR A 94 -17.23 8.97 11.04
N ASN A 95 -17.00 8.56 9.79
CA ASN A 95 -17.31 7.26 9.21
C ASN A 95 -16.03 6.46 8.87
N LEU A 96 -14.97 6.66 9.65
CA LEU A 96 -13.70 5.93 9.57
C LEU A 96 -13.48 5.20 10.89
N PHE A 97 -13.30 3.89 10.85
CA PHE A 97 -13.17 3.03 12.02
C PHE A 97 -11.86 2.25 11.95
N GLN A 98 -11.28 1.97 13.12
CA GLN A 98 -10.00 1.30 13.27
C GLN A 98 -10.15 0.12 14.21
N CYS A 99 -9.87 -1.09 13.72
CA CYS A 99 -9.73 -2.29 14.54
C CYS A 99 -8.25 -2.45 14.89
N LYS A 100 -7.94 -2.32 16.19
CA LYS A 100 -6.57 -2.21 16.75
C LYS A 100 -6.29 -3.24 17.84
N SER A 101 -7.16 -4.23 17.97
CA SER A 101 -7.00 -5.40 18.83
C SER A 101 -7.49 -6.61 18.07
N ASN A 102 -6.98 -7.80 18.42
CA ASN A 102 -7.32 -9.04 17.74
C ASN A 102 -8.80 -9.40 17.96
N GLY A 103 -9.39 -10.07 16.99
CA GLY A 103 -10.71 -10.69 17.07
C GLY A 103 -11.80 -10.04 16.22
N PHE A 104 -11.48 -9.15 15.28
CA PHE A 104 -12.49 -8.64 14.36
C PHE A 104 -12.76 -9.64 13.23
N ASP A 105 -14.00 -10.12 13.10
CA ASP A 105 -14.36 -11.19 12.15
C ASP A 105 -15.80 -11.07 11.60
N PHE A 106 -16.44 -9.91 11.76
CA PHE A 106 -17.87 -9.66 11.47
C PHE A 106 -18.88 -10.52 12.25
N ARG A 107 -18.47 -11.37 13.21
CA ARG A 107 -19.43 -12.05 14.09
C ARG A 107 -20.02 -11.07 15.11
N PRO A 108 -21.15 -11.40 15.77
CA PRO A 108 -21.74 -10.52 16.78
C PRO A 108 -20.74 -10.11 17.86
N ASN A 109 -20.76 -8.82 18.22
CA ASN A 109 -19.85 -8.17 19.18
C ASN A 109 -18.40 -7.97 18.71
N SER A 110 -18.01 -8.43 17.52
CA SER A 110 -16.64 -8.22 17.01
C SER A 110 -16.27 -6.74 16.84
N ALA A 111 -17.25 -5.85 16.63
CA ALA A 111 -17.05 -4.39 16.60
C ALA A 111 -16.41 -3.82 17.88
N SER A 112 -16.52 -4.52 19.02
CA SER A 112 -15.99 -4.07 20.32
C SER A 112 -14.46 -3.94 20.37
N VAL A 113 -13.74 -4.57 19.43
CA VAL A 113 -12.27 -4.45 19.29
C VAL A 113 -11.85 -3.26 18.42
N CYS A 114 -12.83 -2.51 17.91
CA CYS A 114 -12.65 -1.38 17.02
C CYS A 114 -13.07 -0.07 17.68
N VAL A 115 -12.60 1.05 17.13
CA VAL A 115 -12.92 2.40 17.60
C VAL A 115 -13.12 3.33 16.41
N ASN A 116 -13.86 4.42 16.59
CA ASN A 116 -13.88 5.49 15.61
C ASN A 116 -12.48 6.11 15.52
N ALA A 117 -11.96 6.30 14.31
CA ALA A 117 -10.63 6.84 14.08
C ALA A 117 -10.54 8.35 14.32
N ASN A 118 -11.70 9.01 14.50
CA ASN A 118 -11.82 10.37 14.98
C ASN A 118 -12.00 10.37 16.50
N ASP A 119 -10.95 10.69 17.23
CA ASP A 119 -10.95 10.67 18.70
C ASP A 119 -11.97 11.65 19.32
N ASP A 120 -12.37 12.69 18.58
CA ASP A 120 -13.38 13.68 19.01
C ASP A 120 -14.83 13.22 18.70
N TYR A 121 -15.01 12.10 17.99
CA TYR A 121 -16.30 11.53 17.62
C TYR A 121 -16.28 10.01 17.84
N PRO A 122 -16.44 9.51 19.08
CA PRO A 122 -16.26 8.10 19.42
C PRO A 122 -17.47 7.20 19.08
N ASP A 123 -18.49 7.71 18.41
CA ASP A 123 -19.71 6.97 18.08
C ASP A 123 -19.40 5.81 17.11
N MET A 124 -19.91 4.63 17.48
CA MET A 124 -19.72 3.34 16.79
C MET A 124 -21.00 2.82 16.14
N THR A 125 -22.14 3.49 16.33
CA THR A 125 -23.48 2.99 15.96
C THR A 125 -23.55 2.56 14.50
N GLU A 126 -22.98 3.34 13.59
CA GLU A 126 -22.99 3.02 12.16
C GLU A 126 -22.14 1.77 11.81
N PHE A 127 -21.03 1.58 12.52
CA PHE A 127 -20.13 0.44 12.30
C PHE A 127 -20.66 -0.84 12.94
N GLU A 128 -21.26 -0.74 14.13
CA GLU A 128 -21.97 -1.85 14.77
C GLU A 128 -23.11 -2.36 13.87
N LYS A 129 -23.87 -1.42 13.29
CA LYS A 129 -24.89 -1.75 12.30
C LYS A 129 -24.33 -2.46 11.06
N LEU A 130 -23.18 -2.01 10.52
CA LEU A 130 -22.52 -2.74 9.42
C LEU A 130 -22.21 -4.19 9.82
N VAL A 131 -21.68 -4.41 11.02
CA VAL A 131 -21.35 -5.76 11.49
C VAL A 131 -22.60 -6.63 11.59
N GLU A 132 -23.70 -6.10 12.12
CA GLU A 132 -24.99 -6.79 12.16
C GLU A 132 -25.52 -7.12 10.76
N GLU A 133 -25.48 -6.16 9.82
CA GLU A 133 -25.95 -6.34 8.45
C GLU A 133 -25.12 -7.37 7.68
N ILE A 134 -23.79 -7.34 7.82
CA ILE A 134 -22.89 -8.32 7.18
C ILE A 134 -23.07 -9.72 7.77
N ASN A 135 -23.20 -9.82 9.09
CA ASN A 135 -23.44 -11.11 9.75
C ASN A 135 -24.78 -11.74 9.33
N ALA A 136 -25.75 -10.93 8.88
CA ALA A 136 -27.04 -11.40 8.40
C ALA A 136 -27.07 -11.72 6.89
N CYS A 137 -26.02 -11.38 6.14
CA CYS A 137 -25.96 -11.72 4.71
C CYS A 137 -25.82 -13.24 4.52
N GLU A 138 -26.50 -13.76 3.51
CA GLU A 138 -26.41 -15.15 3.06
C GLU A 138 -25.81 -15.27 1.66
N THR A 139 -25.84 -14.18 0.86
CA THR A 139 -25.33 -14.16 -0.52
C THR A 139 -24.34 -13.04 -0.79
N ILE A 140 -23.53 -13.20 -1.84
CA ILE A 140 -22.57 -12.18 -2.27
C ILE A 140 -23.25 -10.87 -2.68
N GLU A 141 -24.44 -10.92 -3.30
CA GLU A 141 -25.17 -9.73 -3.74
C GLU A 141 -25.65 -8.86 -2.57
N GLU A 142 -25.89 -9.47 -1.41
CA GLU A 142 -26.22 -8.74 -0.18
C GLU A 142 -24.99 -8.02 0.36
N VAL A 143 -23.85 -8.70 0.39
CA VAL A 143 -22.57 -8.09 0.78
C VAL A 143 -22.19 -6.97 -0.19
N GLU A 144 -22.39 -7.13 -1.50
CA GLU A 144 -22.06 -6.13 -2.52
C GLU A 144 -22.86 -4.83 -2.39
N LYS A 145 -24.04 -4.85 -1.72
CA LYS A 145 -24.79 -3.62 -1.40
C LYS A 145 -24.14 -2.83 -0.28
N LEU A 146 -23.38 -3.50 0.59
CA LEU A 146 -22.79 -2.92 1.80
C LEU A 146 -21.31 -2.63 1.62
N MET A 147 -20.54 -3.52 1.00
CA MET A 147 -19.10 -3.46 0.92
C MET A 147 -18.59 -3.55 -0.52
N ASP A 148 -17.38 -3.05 -0.71
CA ASP A 148 -16.59 -3.27 -1.92
C ASP A 148 -15.98 -4.68 -1.93
N VAL A 149 -16.71 -5.63 -2.51
CA VAL A 149 -16.32 -7.05 -2.51
C VAL A 149 -15.04 -7.31 -3.29
N ASP A 150 -14.77 -6.57 -4.37
CA ASP A 150 -13.53 -6.74 -5.14
C ASP A 150 -12.30 -6.32 -4.31
N VAL A 151 -12.43 -5.27 -3.49
CA VAL A 151 -11.39 -4.87 -2.53
C VAL A 151 -11.19 -5.96 -1.47
N LEU A 152 -12.26 -6.51 -0.91
CA LEU A 152 -12.16 -7.59 0.09
C LEU A 152 -11.46 -8.83 -0.48
N LEU A 153 -11.89 -9.32 -1.65
CA LEU A 153 -11.33 -10.53 -2.27
C LEU A 153 -9.84 -10.36 -2.63
N LYS A 154 -9.44 -9.15 -3.07
CA LYS A 154 -8.04 -8.83 -3.32
C LYS A 154 -7.21 -8.77 -2.04
N TYR A 155 -7.74 -8.19 -0.96
CA TYR A 155 -7.07 -8.21 0.34
C TYR A 155 -6.93 -9.63 0.88
N TYR A 156 -7.98 -10.46 0.82
CA TYR A 156 -7.90 -11.87 1.25
C TYR A 156 -6.84 -12.65 0.47
N THR A 157 -6.83 -12.50 -0.86
CA THR A 157 -5.81 -13.10 -1.72
C THR A 157 -4.42 -12.60 -1.33
N MET A 158 -4.24 -11.29 -1.14
CA MET A 158 -2.98 -10.70 -0.76
C MET A 158 -2.50 -11.22 0.61
N GLU A 159 -3.34 -11.20 1.64
CA GLU A 159 -3.02 -11.68 2.99
C GLU A 159 -2.48 -13.12 2.95
N TRP A 160 -3.18 -14.00 2.24
CA TRP A 160 -2.79 -15.40 2.08
C TRP A 160 -1.45 -15.57 1.34
N LEU A 161 -1.24 -14.81 0.26
CA LEU A 161 -0.01 -14.89 -0.54
C LEU A 161 1.20 -14.35 0.23
N ILE A 162 1.07 -13.20 0.89
CA ILE A 162 2.16 -12.62 1.67
C ILE A 162 2.32 -13.29 3.04
N GLY A 163 1.49 -14.27 3.40
CA GLY A 163 1.59 -14.97 4.69
C GLY A 163 1.27 -14.08 5.89
N SER A 164 0.32 -13.17 5.74
CA SER A 164 -0.12 -12.25 6.77
C SER A 164 -1.12 -12.91 7.71
N PHE A 165 -0.69 -13.21 8.94
CA PHE A 165 -1.59 -13.73 9.99
C PHE A 165 -2.15 -12.61 10.88
N ASP A 166 -1.56 -11.41 10.86
CA ASP A 166 -1.95 -10.31 11.75
C ASP A 166 -3.08 -9.41 11.18
N HIS A 167 -3.77 -9.88 10.15
CA HIS A 167 -4.85 -9.16 9.46
C HIS A 167 -6.17 -9.96 9.49
N PHE A 168 -7.10 -9.73 8.55
CA PHE A 168 -8.49 -10.16 8.66
C PHE A 168 -8.65 -11.68 8.70
N LEU A 169 -7.91 -12.44 7.88
CA LEU A 169 -8.14 -13.87 7.71
C LEU A 169 -7.81 -14.72 8.95
N TYR A 170 -6.94 -14.22 9.84
CA TYR A 170 -6.53 -14.92 11.06
C TYR A 170 -6.78 -14.12 12.34
N ASN A 171 -5.96 -13.09 12.63
CA ASN A 171 -6.08 -12.36 13.90
C ASN A 171 -7.27 -11.39 13.95
N GLY A 172 -7.81 -10.96 12.82
CA GLY A 172 -8.81 -9.89 12.78
C GLY A 172 -8.25 -8.56 13.31
N HIS A 173 -7.02 -8.20 12.92
CA HIS A 173 -6.28 -7.08 13.47
C HIS A 173 -5.73 -6.15 12.38
N ASN A 174 -5.26 -4.95 12.76
CA ASN A 174 -4.73 -3.92 11.86
C ASN A 174 -5.63 -3.53 10.66
N LEU A 175 -6.93 -3.43 10.91
CA LEU A 175 -7.92 -3.08 9.87
C LEU A 175 -8.47 -1.67 10.05
N MET A 176 -8.80 -1.03 8.94
CA MET A 176 -9.54 0.21 8.85
C MET A 176 -10.77 0.01 7.97
N PHE A 177 -11.89 0.59 8.35
CA PHE A 177 -13.12 0.59 7.57
C PHE A 177 -13.58 2.01 7.32
N TYR A 178 -13.87 2.34 6.07
CA TYR A 178 -14.38 3.65 5.68
C TYR A 178 -15.64 3.50 4.84
N LYS A 179 -16.71 4.23 5.18
CA LYS A 179 -17.92 4.28 4.35
C LYS A 179 -17.81 5.38 3.31
N ARG A 180 -17.75 5.03 2.03
CA ARG A 180 -17.65 6.01 0.95
C ARG A 180 -18.97 6.77 0.79
N GLU A 181 -18.91 8.10 0.75
CA GLU A 181 -20.11 8.95 0.54
C GLU A 181 -20.76 8.74 -0.82
N GLY A 182 -19.96 8.39 -1.82
CA GLY A 182 -20.38 8.44 -3.20
C GLY A 182 -21.38 7.35 -3.59
N ASP A 183 -21.09 6.11 -3.19
CA ASP A 183 -21.92 4.92 -3.43
C ASP A 183 -22.49 4.30 -2.15
N GLY A 184 -22.10 4.81 -0.98
CA GLY A 184 -22.54 4.31 0.32
C GLY A 184 -21.87 3.02 0.77
N LYS A 185 -20.94 2.47 -0.02
CA LYS A 185 -20.26 1.20 0.27
C LYS A 185 -19.10 1.39 1.23
N TRP A 186 -18.87 0.38 2.05
CA TRP A 186 -17.73 0.28 2.94
C TRP A 186 -16.52 -0.31 2.23
N VAL A 187 -15.35 0.24 2.53
CA VAL A 187 -14.07 -0.23 2.03
C VAL A 187 -13.17 -0.60 3.20
N MET A 188 -12.59 -1.79 3.13
CA MET A 188 -11.55 -2.24 4.05
C MET A 188 -10.20 -1.72 3.57
N MET A 189 -9.34 -1.33 4.51
CA MET A 189 -7.95 -1.01 4.27
C MET A 189 -7.11 -1.60 5.41
N GLU A 190 -5.91 -2.02 5.09
CA GLU A 190 -4.99 -2.63 6.04
C GLU A 190 -3.79 -1.72 6.33
N TYR A 191 -3.10 -1.98 7.43
CA TYR A 191 -1.84 -1.31 7.80
C TYR A 191 -1.00 -2.26 8.66
N ASP A 192 0.28 -1.95 8.89
CA ASP A 192 1.13 -2.77 9.78
C ASP A 192 1.53 -4.16 9.24
N TYR A 193 2.31 -4.16 8.16
CA TYR A 193 2.72 -5.38 7.43
C TYR A 193 4.04 -6.01 7.87
N ASP A 194 4.49 -5.79 9.11
CA ASP A 194 5.79 -6.30 9.57
C ASP A 194 5.80 -7.82 9.78
N ASN A 195 4.65 -8.43 10.11
CA ASN A 195 4.45 -9.88 10.27
C ASN A 195 3.97 -10.55 8.96
N THR A 196 4.83 -10.53 7.94
CA THR A 196 4.57 -11.10 6.62
C THR A 196 5.77 -11.91 6.11
N PHE A 197 5.59 -12.64 5.01
CA PHE A 197 6.61 -13.45 4.35
C PHE A 197 7.34 -14.41 5.31
N GLY A 198 6.55 -15.14 6.12
CA GLY A 198 7.04 -16.07 7.15
C GLY A 198 7.58 -15.42 8.42
N GLY A 199 7.65 -14.08 8.49
CA GLY A 199 8.07 -13.36 9.69
C GLY A 199 7.08 -13.55 10.83
N GLY A 200 7.53 -14.14 11.94
CA GLY A 200 6.70 -14.38 13.13
C GLY A 200 5.65 -15.49 12.96
N LEU A 201 5.59 -16.15 11.81
CA LEU A 201 4.59 -17.15 11.50
C LEU A 201 4.86 -18.49 12.20
N SER A 202 3.81 -19.16 12.66
CA SER A 202 3.89 -20.51 13.23
C SER A 202 2.68 -21.34 12.80
N ALA A 203 2.89 -22.61 12.46
CA ALA A 203 1.79 -23.56 12.20
C ALA A 203 0.82 -23.69 13.39
N SER A 204 1.35 -23.53 14.62
CA SER A 204 0.56 -23.61 15.87
C SER A 204 -0.61 -22.63 15.95
N TYR A 205 -0.59 -21.58 15.15
CA TYR A 205 -1.68 -20.62 15.03
C TYR A 205 -2.98 -21.29 14.59
N TRP A 206 -2.90 -22.38 13.83
CA TRP A 206 -4.03 -23.14 13.30
C TRP A 206 -4.35 -24.43 14.08
N ASP A 207 -3.70 -24.68 15.23
CA ASP A 207 -3.88 -25.92 16.02
C ASP A 207 -5.35 -26.18 16.39
N ASN A 208 -6.10 -25.10 16.65
CA ASN A 208 -7.52 -25.17 17.02
C ASN A 208 -8.48 -25.03 15.83
N LYS A 209 -7.99 -24.94 14.60
CA LYS A 209 -8.84 -24.87 13.41
C LYS A 209 -9.38 -26.26 13.08
N GLY A 210 -10.71 -26.37 13.08
CA GLY A 210 -11.42 -27.57 12.64
C GLY A 210 -11.31 -27.83 11.12
N PRO A 211 -12.16 -28.72 10.58
CA PRO A 211 -12.25 -28.95 9.14
C PRO A 211 -12.52 -27.65 8.35
N ASN A 212 -12.03 -27.60 7.12
CA ASN A 212 -12.16 -26.43 6.25
C ASN A 212 -13.60 -26.29 5.72
N GLN A 213 -14.03 -25.04 5.46
CA GLN A 213 -15.39 -24.77 4.98
C GLN A 213 -15.62 -25.12 3.51
N ASP A 214 -14.56 -25.37 2.73
CA ASP A 214 -14.64 -25.89 1.36
C ASP A 214 -14.87 -27.41 1.29
N GLY A 215 -15.04 -28.07 2.44
CA GLY A 215 -15.26 -29.50 2.56
C GLY A 215 -13.97 -30.33 2.64
N THR A 216 -12.80 -29.71 2.57
CA THR A 216 -11.53 -30.39 2.84
C THR A 216 -11.32 -30.63 4.34
N GLY A 217 -10.41 -31.54 4.68
CA GLY A 217 -10.18 -31.99 6.05
C GLY A 217 -9.49 -30.94 6.94
N ALA A 218 -9.00 -31.38 8.10
CA ALA A 218 -8.21 -30.54 9.00
C ALA A 218 -6.69 -30.80 8.90
N ASP A 219 -6.27 -31.74 8.05
CA ASP A 219 -4.86 -32.06 7.84
C ASP A 219 -4.24 -31.10 6.82
N ARG A 220 -3.53 -30.11 7.36
CA ARG A 220 -2.87 -29.02 6.61
C ARG A 220 -1.34 -29.09 6.65
N GLY A 221 -0.78 -30.02 7.43
CA GLY A 221 0.65 -30.12 7.68
C GLY A 221 1.25 -28.98 8.51
N GLU A 222 2.58 -28.99 8.63
CA GLU A 222 3.36 -28.12 9.53
C GLU A 222 4.03 -26.93 8.82
N ASP A 223 3.80 -26.75 7.52
CA ASP A 223 4.46 -25.74 6.69
C ASP A 223 3.44 -24.73 6.14
N PRO A 224 3.19 -23.61 6.84
CA PRO A 224 2.19 -22.62 6.45
C PRO A 224 2.36 -22.01 5.05
N ILE A 225 3.55 -22.08 4.46
CA ILE A 225 3.75 -21.62 3.07
C ILE A 225 2.92 -22.47 2.08
N LYS A 226 2.66 -23.74 2.42
CA LYS A 226 1.89 -24.72 1.65
C LYS A 226 0.43 -24.83 2.09
N TYR A 227 -0.03 -23.92 2.94
CA TYR A 227 -1.45 -23.89 3.28
C TYR A 227 -2.24 -23.39 2.07
N THR A 228 -3.26 -24.14 1.67
CA THR A 228 -4.27 -23.66 0.72
C THR A 228 -4.97 -22.43 1.31
N PHE A 229 -5.78 -21.72 0.52
CA PHE A 229 -6.55 -20.61 1.07
C PHE A 229 -7.49 -21.07 2.19
N ALA A 230 -8.12 -22.24 2.03
CA ALA A 230 -9.03 -22.83 3.01
C ALA A 230 -8.32 -23.29 4.29
N ASP A 231 -7.04 -23.70 4.21
CA ASP A 231 -6.23 -24.01 5.40
C ASP A 231 -5.86 -22.74 6.19
N TRP A 232 -5.68 -21.62 5.48
CA TRP A 232 -5.20 -20.35 6.04
C TRP A 232 -6.29 -19.52 6.72
N GLU A 233 -7.47 -19.38 6.12
CA GLU A 233 -8.57 -18.57 6.66
C GLU A 233 -9.19 -19.21 7.92
N MET A 234 -9.71 -18.46 8.89
CA MET A 234 -10.19 -19.04 10.18
C MET A 234 -11.67 -19.49 10.19
N ASN A 235 -12.13 -20.17 9.13
CA ASN A 235 -13.52 -20.57 8.92
C ASN A 235 -14.50 -19.39 9.12
N LEU A 236 -14.20 -18.25 8.49
CA LEU A 236 -14.95 -17.01 8.67
C LEU A 236 -16.25 -17.03 7.85
N PRO A 237 -17.44 -16.73 8.42
CA PRO A 237 -18.71 -16.80 7.69
C PRO A 237 -18.72 -15.96 6.41
N LEU A 238 -18.14 -14.75 6.47
CA LEU A 238 -18.02 -13.88 5.30
C LEU A 238 -17.11 -14.47 4.22
N VAL A 239 -16.04 -15.20 4.59
CA VAL A 239 -15.15 -15.86 3.63
C VAL A 239 -15.89 -17.01 2.94
N ASN A 240 -16.72 -17.77 3.64
CA ASN A 240 -17.56 -18.79 3.01
C ASN A 240 -18.47 -18.20 1.92
N ILE A 241 -19.15 -17.10 2.22
CA ILE A 241 -20.04 -16.40 1.27
C ILE A 241 -19.25 -15.88 0.07
N LEU A 242 -18.12 -15.19 0.30
CA LEU A 242 -17.39 -14.50 -0.77
C LEU A 242 -16.48 -15.41 -1.59
N VAL A 243 -15.97 -16.50 -1.02
CA VAL A 243 -14.93 -17.35 -1.62
C VAL A 243 -15.44 -18.77 -1.88
N HIS A 244 -15.83 -19.50 -0.84
CA HIS A 244 -16.11 -20.93 -0.97
C HIS A 244 -17.41 -21.23 -1.73
N GLN A 245 -18.37 -20.31 -1.75
CA GLN A 245 -19.55 -20.38 -2.61
C GLN A 245 -19.30 -19.89 -4.05
N HIS A 246 -18.17 -19.22 -4.31
CA HIS A 246 -17.84 -18.59 -5.60
C HIS A 246 -16.38 -18.85 -6.00
N THR A 247 -15.98 -20.13 -6.02
CA THR A 247 -14.59 -20.56 -6.23
C THR A 247 -14.00 -20.10 -7.56
N ASP A 248 -14.79 -20.07 -8.64
CA ASP A 248 -14.33 -19.61 -9.96
C ASP A 248 -13.96 -18.11 -9.95
N ARG A 249 -14.84 -17.26 -9.37
CA ARG A 249 -14.55 -15.82 -9.18
C ARG A 249 -13.29 -15.64 -8.33
N PHE A 250 -13.16 -16.41 -7.24
CA PHE A 250 -11.98 -16.30 -6.40
C PHE A 250 -10.71 -16.74 -7.14
N LYS A 251 -10.75 -17.83 -7.90
CA LYS A 251 -9.65 -18.29 -8.74
C LYS A 251 -9.20 -17.20 -9.74
N GLU A 252 -10.15 -16.50 -10.37
CA GLU A 252 -9.84 -15.36 -11.23
C GLU A 252 -9.14 -14.23 -10.48
N ILE A 253 -9.60 -13.89 -9.27
CA ILE A 253 -8.93 -12.88 -8.42
C ILE A 253 -7.51 -13.33 -8.05
N VAL A 254 -7.31 -14.60 -7.68
CA VAL A 254 -5.97 -15.14 -7.41
C VAL A 254 -5.07 -14.97 -8.63
N HIS A 255 -5.53 -15.37 -9.82
CA HIS A 255 -4.77 -15.19 -11.06
C HIS A 255 -4.42 -13.72 -11.31
N GLN A 256 -5.40 -12.82 -11.18
CA GLN A 256 -5.19 -11.38 -11.33
C GLN A 256 -4.13 -10.85 -10.37
N VAL A 257 -4.13 -11.25 -9.10
CA VAL A 257 -3.13 -10.81 -8.11
C VAL A 257 -1.74 -11.38 -8.43
N LEU A 258 -1.66 -12.64 -8.86
CA LEU A 258 -0.39 -13.23 -9.30
C LEU A 258 0.23 -12.48 -10.48
N VAL A 259 -0.57 -12.19 -11.51
CA VAL A 259 -0.14 -11.43 -12.70
C VAL A 259 0.24 -10.00 -12.33
N SER A 260 -0.59 -9.32 -11.54
CA SER A 260 -0.44 -7.89 -11.33
C SER A 260 0.63 -7.51 -10.31
N ALA A 261 0.84 -8.29 -9.24
CA ALA A 261 1.81 -7.92 -8.19
C ALA A 261 2.51 -9.07 -7.45
N TYR A 262 1.95 -10.28 -7.37
CA TYR A 262 2.56 -11.38 -6.61
C TYR A 262 3.12 -12.48 -7.52
N ASN A 263 4.28 -12.21 -8.14
CA ASN A 263 5.04 -13.23 -8.85
C ASN A 263 6.54 -12.94 -8.75
N PRO A 264 7.41 -13.97 -8.82
CA PRO A 264 8.85 -13.79 -8.68
C PRO A 264 9.46 -12.96 -9.81
N TYR A 265 8.85 -12.94 -11.00
CA TYR A 265 9.38 -12.23 -12.16
C TYR A 265 9.40 -10.70 -11.99
N ILE A 266 8.51 -10.15 -11.16
CA ILE A 266 8.48 -8.73 -10.82
C ILE A 266 8.97 -8.45 -9.40
N LEU A 267 8.70 -9.35 -8.44
CA LEU A 267 9.05 -9.11 -7.05
C LEU A 267 10.55 -9.29 -6.79
N ILE A 268 11.20 -10.30 -7.38
CA ILE A 268 12.61 -10.55 -7.12
C ILE A 268 13.49 -9.41 -7.65
N PRO A 269 13.33 -8.90 -8.89
CA PRO A 269 14.08 -7.74 -9.36
C PRO A 269 13.84 -6.49 -8.52
N HIS A 270 12.60 -6.24 -8.09
CA HIS A 270 12.25 -5.11 -7.22
C HIS A 270 12.89 -5.23 -5.82
N ILE A 271 12.93 -6.43 -5.26
CA ILE A 271 13.64 -6.74 -4.02
C ILE A 271 15.14 -6.47 -4.17
N ASP A 272 15.74 -6.86 -5.30
CA ASP A 272 17.16 -6.61 -5.56
C ASP A 272 17.48 -5.13 -5.68
N GLU A 273 16.61 -4.35 -6.33
CA GLU A 273 16.72 -2.88 -6.39
C GLU A 273 16.68 -2.26 -4.99
N ILE A 274 15.67 -2.61 -4.18
CA ILE A 274 15.55 -2.08 -2.81
C ILE A 274 16.72 -2.54 -1.94
N LYS A 275 17.12 -3.81 -2.03
CA LYS A 275 18.27 -4.36 -1.31
C LYS A 275 19.51 -3.53 -1.61
N GLN A 276 19.85 -3.35 -2.89
CA GLN A 276 21.02 -2.59 -3.31
C GLN A 276 20.96 -1.14 -2.84
N PHE A 277 19.79 -0.50 -2.89
CA PHE A 277 19.58 0.84 -2.37
C PHE A 277 19.82 0.93 -0.85
N LEU A 278 19.44 -0.10 -0.09
CA LEU A 278 19.49 -0.08 1.38
C LEU A 278 20.86 -0.43 1.98
N ILE A 279 21.74 -1.14 1.27
CA ILE A 279 23.06 -1.57 1.76
C ILE A 279 23.80 -0.47 2.57
N PRO A 280 24.08 0.73 2.01
CA PRO A 280 24.86 1.73 2.75
C PRO A 280 24.15 2.24 4.01
N TYR A 281 22.82 2.22 4.04
CA TYR A 281 22.03 2.71 5.17
C TYR A 281 21.87 1.66 6.26
N VAL A 282 21.85 0.38 5.91
CA VAL A 282 21.88 -0.73 6.86
C VAL A 282 23.25 -0.82 7.53
N GLU A 283 24.32 -0.61 6.77
CA GLU A 283 25.68 -0.48 7.31
C GLU A 283 25.78 0.70 8.28
N GLU A 284 25.31 1.89 7.88
CA GLU A 284 25.28 3.08 8.73
C GLU A 284 24.46 2.84 10.02
N ASP A 285 23.28 2.22 9.91
CA ASP A 285 22.39 1.93 11.03
C ASP A 285 22.93 0.87 12.02
N SER A 286 23.83 0.02 11.55
CA SER A 286 24.44 -1.08 12.32
C SER A 286 25.85 -0.76 12.81
N THR A 287 26.36 0.44 12.52
CA THR A 287 27.68 0.90 12.97
C THR A 287 27.57 1.54 14.35
N TYR A 288 28.45 1.14 15.27
CA TYR A 288 28.53 1.74 16.60
C TYR A 288 29.02 3.18 16.52
N LEU A 289 28.37 4.05 17.29
CA LEU A 289 28.79 5.43 17.51
C LEU A 289 30.00 5.48 18.47
N SER A 290 30.60 6.66 18.62
CA SER A 290 31.79 6.85 19.47
C SER A 290 31.58 6.54 20.96
N ASP A 291 30.34 6.45 21.40
CA ASP A 291 29.93 6.11 22.77
C ASP A 291 29.52 4.63 22.93
N ASP A 292 29.90 3.77 21.96
CA ASP A 292 29.54 2.35 21.89
C ASP A 292 28.03 2.07 21.83
N SER A 293 27.22 3.06 21.46
CA SER A 293 25.79 2.89 21.19
C SER A 293 25.50 2.66 19.70
N LEU A 294 24.33 2.08 19.39
CA LEU A 294 23.83 2.00 18.02
C LEU A 294 22.83 3.15 17.76
N PRO A 295 22.77 3.71 16.53
CA PRO A 295 21.89 4.82 16.19
C PRO A 295 20.43 4.61 16.63
N GLY A 296 19.87 5.53 17.41
CA GLY A 296 18.45 5.53 17.81
C GLY A 296 17.99 4.36 18.71
N ARG A 297 18.90 3.51 19.22
CA ARG A 297 18.58 2.45 20.21
C ARG A 297 18.50 3.04 21.63
N ILE A 298 17.62 4.01 21.82
CA ILE A 298 17.53 4.81 23.05
C ILE A 298 16.84 4.06 24.21
N ASN A 299 16.05 3.03 23.93
CA ASN A 299 15.32 2.31 24.97
C ASN A 299 16.17 1.19 25.58
N GLN A 300 16.93 1.55 26.62
CA GLN A 300 17.86 0.65 27.29
C GLN A 300 17.19 -0.55 28.00
N LEU A 301 15.89 -0.44 28.32
CA LEU A 301 15.10 -1.54 28.89
C LEU A 301 14.40 -2.39 27.82
N GLY A 302 14.49 -1.96 26.55
CA GLY A 302 13.86 -2.64 25.42
C GLY A 302 14.58 -3.92 25.02
N LYS A 303 13.84 -4.84 24.39
CA LYS A 303 14.42 -6.03 23.77
C LYS A 303 15.33 -5.61 22.62
N LYS A 304 16.58 -6.07 22.67
CA LYS A 304 17.62 -5.84 21.65
C LYS A 304 17.34 -6.66 20.40
N GLN A 305 16.41 -6.19 19.58
CA GLN A 305 15.98 -6.90 18.36
C GLN A 305 16.15 -6.05 17.10
N SER A 306 16.36 -4.74 17.21
CA SER A 306 16.42 -3.87 16.04
C SER A 306 17.79 -3.82 15.35
N TYR A 307 18.81 -4.54 15.85
CA TYR A 307 20.13 -4.63 15.23
C TYR A 307 20.12 -5.65 14.08
N SER A 308 20.47 -5.25 12.85
CA SER A 308 20.50 -6.14 11.68
C SER A 308 21.77 -5.86 10.85
N PRO A 309 22.90 -6.50 11.17
CA PRO A 309 24.13 -6.29 10.42
C PRO A 309 23.98 -6.79 8.99
N LEU A 310 24.81 -6.28 8.07
CA LEU A 310 24.68 -6.54 6.64
C LEU A 310 24.52 -8.04 6.28
N PRO A 311 25.31 -9.00 6.84
CA PRO A 311 25.11 -10.41 6.54
C PRO A 311 23.75 -10.96 6.95
N GLU A 312 23.17 -10.50 8.06
CA GLU A 312 21.83 -10.91 8.51
C GLU A 312 20.74 -10.28 7.63
N PHE A 313 20.89 -9.01 7.27
CA PHE A 313 20.01 -8.33 6.31
C PHE A 313 19.96 -9.06 4.97
N GLU A 314 21.12 -9.41 4.41
CA GLU A 314 21.20 -10.12 3.15
C GLU A 314 20.62 -11.54 3.23
N ASP A 315 20.96 -12.30 4.28
CA ASP A 315 20.42 -13.65 4.52
C ASP A 315 18.89 -13.64 4.59
N LYS A 316 18.30 -12.67 5.30
CA LYS A 316 16.85 -12.59 5.49
C LYS A 316 16.12 -12.23 4.20
N ILE A 317 16.79 -11.56 3.27
CA ILE A 317 16.28 -11.32 1.92
C ILE A 317 16.42 -12.58 1.07
N GLU A 318 17.63 -13.11 0.92
CA GLU A 318 17.92 -14.21 -0.01
C GLU A 318 17.28 -15.54 0.42
N ASN A 319 17.46 -15.91 1.69
CA ASN A 319 17.02 -17.19 2.23
C ASN A 319 15.69 -17.12 2.98
N GLY A 320 15.14 -15.92 3.18
CA GLY A 320 13.83 -15.71 3.81
C GLY A 320 12.81 -15.22 2.79
N LEU A 321 12.84 -13.93 2.48
CA LEU A 321 11.83 -13.24 1.67
C LEU A 321 11.68 -13.83 0.27
N LYS A 322 12.80 -14.02 -0.45
CA LYS A 322 12.78 -14.57 -1.81
C LYS A 322 12.34 -16.03 -1.84
N VAL A 323 12.76 -16.83 -0.86
CA VAL A 323 12.31 -18.23 -0.71
C VAL A 323 10.79 -18.27 -0.51
N TRP A 324 10.25 -17.42 0.37
CA TRP A 324 8.80 -17.34 0.58
C TRP A 324 8.05 -17.06 -0.73
N ILE A 325 8.48 -16.04 -1.47
CA ILE A 325 7.81 -15.61 -2.70
C ILE A 325 7.82 -16.71 -3.75
N ASN A 326 8.98 -17.33 -4.02
CA ASN A 326 9.09 -18.39 -5.01
C ASN A 326 8.28 -19.62 -4.61
N SER A 327 8.44 -20.10 -3.38
CA SER A 327 7.76 -21.31 -2.92
C SER A 327 6.24 -21.13 -2.82
N LYS A 328 5.75 -19.96 -2.37
CA LYS A 328 4.33 -19.67 -2.36
C LYS A 328 3.77 -19.57 -3.77
N PHE A 329 4.45 -18.85 -4.67
CA PHE A 329 4.04 -18.75 -6.07
C PHE A 329 3.92 -20.12 -6.74
N ASP A 330 4.95 -20.97 -6.57
CA ASP A 330 4.97 -22.32 -7.11
C ASP A 330 3.82 -23.17 -6.58
N PHE A 331 3.60 -23.14 -5.26
CA PHE A 331 2.52 -23.87 -4.61
C PHE A 331 1.14 -23.43 -5.11
N VAL A 332 0.90 -22.11 -5.25
CA VAL A 332 -0.38 -21.60 -5.73
C VAL A 332 -0.63 -21.97 -7.19
N CYS A 333 0.39 -21.86 -8.04
CA CYS A 333 0.28 -22.29 -9.43
C CYS A 333 -0.04 -23.78 -9.56
N GLU A 334 0.58 -24.64 -8.74
CA GLU A 334 0.26 -26.07 -8.70
C GLU A 334 -1.18 -26.31 -8.20
N THR A 335 -1.56 -25.67 -7.10
CA THR A 335 -2.89 -25.83 -6.47
C THR A 335 -4.04 -25.47 -7.41
N TYR A 336 -3.89 -24.40 -8.18
CA TYR A 336 -4.94 -23.89 -9.07
C TYR A 336 -4.76 -24.31 -10.53
N GLY A 337 -3.66 -25.00 -10.87
CA GLY A 337 -3.32 -25.41 -12.23
C GLY A 337 -3.01 -24.25 -13.17
N PHE A 338 -2.36 -23.18 -12.67
CA PHE A 338 -1.95 -22.04 -13.49
C PHE A 338 -0.63 -22.32 -14.22
N ASP A 339 -0.53 -21.86 -15.46
CA ASP A 339 0.73 -21.88 -16.22
C ASP A 339 1.62 -20.69 -15.79
N LYS A 340 2.79 -21.02 -15.26
CA LYS A 340 3.77 -20.03 -14.78
C LYS A 340 4.31 -19.15 -15.91
N GLU A 341 4.51 -19.71 -17.12
CA GLU A 341 5.00 -18.94 -18.26
C GLU A 341 3.91 -18.03 -18.84
N GLU A 342 2.63 -18.42 -18.71
CA GLU A 342 1.51 -17.54 -19.02
C GLU A 342 1.46 -16.36 -18.06
N ILE A 343 1.48 -16.61 -16.74
CA ILE A 343 1.50 -15.54 -15.73
C ILE A 343 2.68 -14.60 -15.96
N LYS A 344 3.87 -15.14 -16.23
CA LYS A 344 5.06 -14.33 -16.56
C LYS A 344 4.82 -13.42 -17.75
N ARG A 345 4.30 -13.97 -18.85
CA ARG A 345 4.02 -13.20 -20.08
C ARG A 345 2.99 -12.11 -19.82
N GLU A 346 1.93 -12.39 -19.06
CA GLU A 346 0.93 -11.39 -18.69
C GLU A 346 1.49 -10.33 -17.76
N ALA A 347 2.26 -10.72 -16.74
CA ALA A 347 2.86 -9.81 -15.77
C ALA A 347 3.80 -8.80 -16.42
N LEU A 348 4.58 -9.24 -17.43
CA LEU A 348 5.48 -8.37 -18.19
C LEU A 348 4.74 -7.35 -19.07
N ASN A 349 3.48 -7.60 -19.42
CA ASN A 349 2.63 -6.67 -20.18
C ASN A 349 1.61 -5.92 -19.30
N TYR A 350 1.55 -6.26 -18.02
CA TYR A 350 0.59 -5.67 -17.10
C TYR A 350 0.98 -4.23 -16.75
N VAL A 351 0.05 -3.31 -16.95
CA VAL A 351 0.18 -1.90 -16.54
C VAL A 351 -0.55 -1.71 -15.21
N PRO A 352 0.18 -1.46 -14.11
CA PRO A 352 -0.44 -1.24 -12.81
C PRO A 352 -1.38 -0.05 -12.81
N LYS A 353 -2.50 -0.23 -12.13
CA LYS A 353 -3.46 0.84 -11.85
C LYS A 353 -3.67 0.91 -10.36
N GLY A 354 -3.30 2.04 -9.77
CA GLY A 354 -3.62 2.33 -8.37
C GLY A 354 -5.14 2.35 -8.15
N TYR A 355 -5.55 2.25 -6.90
CA TYR A 355 -6.96 2.29 -6.55
C TYR A 355 -7.62 3.59 -7.04
N ASP A 356 -8.76 3.47 -7.71
CA ASP A 356 -9.54 4.61 -8.12
C ASP A 356 -10.38 5.13 -6.94
N TYR A 357 -9.82 6.09 -6.22
CA TYR A 357 -10.51 6.76 -5.12
C TYR A 357 -11.71 7.61 -5.55
N SER A 358 -11.92 7.81 -6.85
CA SER A 358 -13.06 8.55 -7.40
C SER A 358 -14.31 7.69 -7.62
N SER A 359 -14.18 6.37 -7.62
CA SER A 359 -15.19 5.35 -7.97
C SER A 359 -16.52 5.41 -7.19
N GLY A 360 -16.65 6.27 -6.18
CA GLY A 360 -17.92 6.57 -5.53
C GLY A 360 -18.66 7.79 -6.09
N LYS A 361 -18.01 8.78 -6.71
CA LYS A 361 -18.70 10.01 -7.13
C LYS A 361 -19.78 9.65 -8.15
N LYS A 362 -21.05 9.86 -7.82
CA LYS A 362 -22.14 9.81 -8.82
C LYS A 362 -21.69 10.62 -10.03
N ASN A 363 -21.44 9.96 -11.15
CA ASN A 363 -21.29 10.64 -12.42
C ASN A 363 -22.51 11.55 -12.54
N GLN A 364 -22.29 12.87 -12.58
CA GLN A 364 -23.31 13.75 -13.13
C GLN A 364 -23.58 13.21 -14.53
N GLN A 365 -24.77 12.65 -14.74
CA GLN A 365 -25.20 12.24 -16.06
C GLN A 365 -25.00 13.43 -16.99
N ILE A 366 -24.02 13.33 -17.89
CA ILE A 366 -24.05 14.11 -19.11
C ILE A 366 -25.27 13.57 -19.85
N THR A 367 -26.39 14.27 -19.69
CA THR A 367 -27.59 14.01 -20.46
C THR A 367 -27.27 14.50 -21.86
N THR A 368 -26.75 13.62 -22.70
CA THR A 368 -26.64 13.90 -24.14
C THR A 368 -28.06 13.83 -24.68
N SER A 369 -28.73 14.98 -24.72
CA SER A 369 -30.00 15.15 -25.41
C SER A 369 -29.72 15.03 -26.91
N THR A 370 -30.05 13.88 -27.50
CA THR A 370 -30.11 13.72 -28.95
C THR A 370 -31.25 14.58 -29.46
N ILE A 371 -30.92 15.77 -29.99
CA ILE A 371 -31.84 16.54 -30.80
C ILE A 371 -31.71 15.97 -32.22
N ASN A 372 -32.74 15.25 -32.65
CA ASN A 372 -33.01 15.05 -34.07
C ASN A 372 -33.43 16.40 -34.63
N GLU A 373 -32.73 16.92 -35.64
CA GLU A 373 -33.36 17.91 -36.51
C GLU A 373 -32.93 17.73 -37.96
N ASP A 374 -33.97 17.50 -38.75
CA ASP A 374 -33.99 17.50 -40.20
C ASP A 374 -34.01 18.95 -40.69
N THR A 375 -33.23 19.18 -41.74
CA THR A 375 -33.16 20.29 -42.69
C THR A 375 -34.23 21.42 -42.60
N THR A 376 -33.82 22.69 -42.46
CA THR A 376 -33.92 23.75 -43.51
C THR A 376 -33.45 25.13 -43.05
N VAL A 377 -32.80 25.82 -43.98
CA VAL A 377 -32.16 27.15 -43.89
C VAL A 377 -33.20 28.26 -44.03
N THR A 378 -33.14 29.33 -43.22
CA THR A 378 -33.33 30.74 -43.66
C THR A 378 -32.73 31.71 -42.64
N THR A 379 -31.92 32.65 -43.14
CA THR A 379 -31.20 33.69 -42.41
C THR A 379 -32.06 34.93 -42.16
N ILE A 380 -32.08 35.47 -40.92
CA ILE A 380 -32.36 36.89 -40.66
C ILE A 380 -31.36 37.41 -39.60
N ILE A 381 -30.68 38.49 -39.95
CA ILE A 381 -29.69 39.21 -39.15
C ILE A 381 -30.42 40.20 -38.22
N THR A 382 -30.07 40.21 -36.93
CA THR A 382 -30.15 41.46 -36.13
C THR A 382 -29.05 41.46 -35.05
N THR A 383 -28.23 42.48 -35.11
CA THR A 383 -27.02 42.76 -34.31
C THR A 383 -27.35 43.37 -32.94
N SER A 384 -26.59 43.00 -31.90
CA SER A 384 -25.88 43.95 -31.00
C SER A 384 -24.98 43.26 -29.97
N THR A 385 -23.67 43.34 -30.24
CA THR A 385 -22.52 43.58 -29.34
C THR A 385 -22.40 42.90 -27.97
N VAL A 386 -21.42 41.98 -27.86
CA VAL A 386 -20.54 41.85 -26.68
C VAL A 386 -19.09 41.71 -27.17
N ALA A 387 -18.19 42.46 -26.54
CA ALA A 387 -16.79 42.59 -26.91
C ALA A 387 -15.96 41.32 -26.62
N ILE A 388 -14.96 41.15 -27.48
CA ILE A 388 -14.05 40.02 -27.69
C ILE A 388 -12.90 40.04 -26.67
N SER A 389 -12.45 38.86 -26.24
CA SER A 389 -11.01 38.58 -26.10
C SER A 389 -10.69 37.27 -26.82
N GLN A 390 -9.72 37.33 -27.72
CA GLN A 390 -9.46 36.38 -28.79
C GLN A 390 -8.76 35.10 -28.29
N THR A 391 -9.29 33.95 -28.70
CA THR A 391 -8.56 32.67 -28.74
C THR A 391 -8.11 32.46 -30.18
N ILE A 392 -6.81 32.42 -30.43
CA ILE A 392 -6.25 32.03 -31.72
C ILE A 392 -5.91 30.55 -31.65
N THR A 393 -6.65 29.77 -32.44
CA THR A 393 -6.34 28.39 -32.79
C THR A 393 -5.30 28.40 -33.90
N SER A 394 -4.19 27.68 -33.75
CA SER A 394 -3.38 27.23 -34.88
C SER A 394 -2.96 25.78 -34.69
N THR A 395 -3.48 24.94 -35.57
CA THR A 395 -3.07 23.56 -35.86
C THR A 395 -1.63 23.54 -36.37
N ILE A 396 -0.73 22.76 -35.75
CA ILE A 396 0.49 22.25 -36.40
C ILE A 396 0.75 20.81 -35.93
N THR A 397 1.00 19.99 -36.94
CA THR A 397 1.38 18.58 -37.04
C THR A 397 2.67 18.17 -36.32
N ASP A 398 2.73 16.87 -36.02
CA ASP A 398 3.86 15.97 -35.73
C ASP A 398 5.32 16.47 -35.70
N ASN A 399 6.04 15.83 -34.78
CA ASN A 399 7.50 15.70 -34.57
C ASN A 399 8.18 16.70 -33.65
N ILE A 400 8.40 16.32 -32.38
CA ILE A 400 9.65 16.64 -31.64
C ILE A 400 10.01 15.45 -30.72
N VAL A 401 10.98 14.65 -31.18
CA VAL A 401 12.00 14.05 -30.33
C VAL A 401 13.10 15.12 -30.15
N ASP A 402 13.71 15.14 -28.96
CA ASP A 402 14.87 15.94 -28.53
C ASP A 402 14.70 17.45 -28.33
N SER A 403 14.58 17.84 -27.05
CA SER A 403 15.64 18.62 -26.37
C SER A 403 15.20 18.99 -24.94
N ILE A 404 15.67 18.22 -23.96
CA ILE A 404 15.76 18.71 -22.57
C ILE A 404 16.76 19.89 -22.60
N PRO A 405 16.48 21.05 -21.97
CA PRO A 405 17.40 22.17 -21.98
C PRO A 405 18.73 21.79 -21.29
N THR A 406 19.75 21.51 -22.09
CA THR A 406 21.17 21.42 -21.68
C THR A 406 21.77 22.81 -21.48
N SER A 407 21.02 23.77 -20.92
CA SER A 407 21.59 25.08 -20.61
C SER A 407 22.25 25.06 -19.22
N LEU A 408 23.57 24.96 -19.25
CA LEU A 408 24.55 25.10 -18.18
C LEU A 408 24.50 26.48 -17.45
N SER A 409 23.35 26.93 -16.93
CA SER A 409 23.20 28.31 -16.42
C SER A 409 22.41 28.52 -15.12
N SER A 410 22.14 27.48 -14.31
CA SER A 410 21.47 27.67 -13.00
C SER A 410 22.11 26.88 -11.86
N CYS A 411 23.42 27.03 -11.65
CA CYS A 411 24.02 26.68 -10.36
C CYS A 411 23.68 27.76 -9.32
N SER A 412 22.53 27.64 -8.66
CA SER A 412 22.16 28.51 -7.53
C SER A 412 22.89 28.16 -6.23
N SER A 413 23.30 26.90 -6.06
CA SER A 413 24.03 26.39 -4.88
C SER A 413 24.64 25.00 -5.16
N ILE A 414 25.56 24.53 -4.32
CA ILE A 414 26.00 23.13 -4.39
C ILE A 414 24.98 22.22 -3.68
N THR A 415 24.49 21.21 -4.39
CA THR A 415 23.60 20.16 -3.90
C THR A 415 24.45 18.99 -3.37
N LYS A 416 24.24 18.61 -2.11
CA LYS A 416 25.03 17.52 -1.47
C LYS A 416 24.77 16.16 -2.12
N ALA A 417 25.66 15.21 -1.88
CA ALA A 417 25.50 13.82 -2.28
C ALA A 417 24.11 13.29 -1.90
N TYR A 418 23.48 12.59 -2.83
CA TYR A 418 22.16 11.96 -2.68
C TYR A 418 21.02 12.94 -2.35
N GLN A 419 21.20 14.25 -2.58
CA GLN A 419 20.12 15.22 -2.50
C GLN A 419 19.45 15.42 -3.86
N PRO A 420 18.15 15.79 -3.89
CA PRO A 420 17.47 16.14 -5.12
C PRO A 420 18.18 17.30 -5.82
N CYS A 421 18.51 17.12 -7.10
CA CYS A 421 19.19 18.10 -7.93
C CYS A 421 18.30 18.63 -9.07
N GLY A 422 17.02 18.21 -9.11
CA GLY A 422 16.02 18.71 -10.04
C GLY A 422 14.74 17.89 -10.05
N GLY A 423 13.85 18.24 -10.97
CA GLY A 423 12.53 17.60 -11.18
C GLY A 423 11.36 18.47 -10.73
N LEU A 424 10.16 18.19 -11.24
CA LEU A 424 8.95 18.98 -10.93
C LEU A 424 8.62 19.06 -9.43
N SER A 425 9.07 18.08 -8.63
CA SER A 425 8.90 18.10 -7.16
C SER A 425 9.93 18.96 -6.44
N PHE A 426 11.01 19.33 -7.12
CA PHE A 426 12.14 20.09 -6.57
C PHE A 426 12.54 21.22 -7.55
N PRO A 427 11.63 22.17 -7.83
CA PRO A 427 11.84 23.21 -8.85
C PRO A 427 12.98 24.18 -8.50
N ASP A 428 13.31 24.29 -7.21
CA ASP A 428 14.38 25.17 -6.71
C ASP A 428 15.72 24.41 -6.51
N ALA A 429 15.76 23.10 -6.75
CA ALA A 429 16.96 22.31 -6.57
C ALA A 429 18.03 22.68 -7.59
N SER A 430 19.27 22.83 -7.14
CA SER A 430 20.37 23.10 -8.04
C SER A 430 20.87 21.81 -8.68
N PRO A 431 21.11 21.79 -10.01
CA PRO A 431 21.66 20.63 -10.71
C PRO A 431 23.15 20.40 -10.40
N CYS A 432 23.77 21.27 -9.61
CA CYS A 432 25.21 21.28 -9.39
C CYS A 432 25.56 20.50 -8.11
N CYS A 433 25.92 19.24 -8.30
CA CYS A 433 26.26 18.33 -7.22
C CYS A 433 27.63 18.63 -6.61
N GLU A 434 27.84 18.23 -5.34
CA GLU A 434 29.15 18.31 -4.71
C GLU A 434 30.18 17.43 -5.43
N GLU A 435 31.47 17.72 -5.23
CA GLU A 435 32.57 17.09 -5.97
C GLU A 435 32.52 15.56 -5.88
N GLY A 436 32.68 14.89 -7.02
CA GLY A 436 32.55 13.43 -7.14
C GLY A 436 31.13 12.93 -7.42
N PHE A 437 30.14 13.82 -7.54
CA PHE A 437 28.76 13.47 -7.85
C PHE A 437 28.25 14.15 -9.13
N LYS A 438 27.34 13.51 -9.85
CA LYS A 438 26.59 14.03 -11.00
C LYS A 438 25.10 14.04 -10.72
N CYS A 439 24.37 15.00 -11.28
CA CYS A 439 22.92 15.01 -11.20
C CYS A 439 22.35 14.00 -12.21
N GLU A 440 21.74 12.92 -11.73
CA GLU A 440 21.12 11.89 -12.56
C GLU A 440 19.60 12.04 -12.56
N PHE A 441 19.04 12.05 -13.75
CA PHE A 441 17.61 12.11 -13.98
C PHE A 441 16.99 10.71 -13.83
N TYR A 442 15.96 10.60 -12.99
CA TYR A 442 15.19 9.36 -12.82
C TYR A 442 13.80 9.46 -13.43
N SER A 443 13.15 10.62 -13.31
CA SER A 443 11.84 10.90 -13.91
C SER A 443 11.59 12.40 -14.02
N GLU A 444 10.53 12.80 -14.71
CA GLU A 444 10.12 14.22 -14.82
C GLU A 444 9.95 14.90 -13.44
N TYR A 445 9.60 14.12 -12.41
CA TYR A 445 9.39 14.62 -11.04
C TYR A 445 10.67 14.67 -10.21
N PHE A 446 11.74 13.99 -10.61
CA PHE A 446 12.89 13.74 -9.73
C PHE A 446 14.22 13.48 -10.47
N ALA A 447 15.24 14.23 -10.05
CA ALA A 447 16.65 13.98 -10.33
C ALA A 447 17.45 14.07 -9.01
N MET A 448 18.54 13.31 -8.88
CA MET A 448 19.33 13.21 -7.65
C MET A 448 20.84 13.21 -7.92
N CYS A 449 21.62 13.80 -7.01
CA CYS A 449 23.07 13.72 -7.04
C CYS A 449 23.55 12.30 -6.70
N ILE A 450 24.21 11.62 -7.62
CA ILE A 450 24.81 10.29 -7.42
C ILE A 450 26.30 10.27 -7.80
N PRO A 451 27.10 9.31 -7.32
CA PRO A 451 28.52 9.26 -7.64
C PRO A 451 28.78 9.29 -9.16
N ALA A 452 29.69 10.15 -9.58
CA ALA A 452 30.18 10.18 -10.95
C ALA A 452 31.25 9.08 -11.08
N ASN A 453 30.88 7.95 -11.72
CA ASN A 453 31.80 6.87 -12.06
C ASN A 453 32.90 7.31 -13.03
#